data_AF-A0A2V7GAV3-F1
#
_entry.id   AF-A0A2V7GAV3-F1
#
_cell.length_a   1.000
_cell.length_b   1.000
_cell.length_c   1.000
_cell.angle_alpha   90.00
_cell.angle_beta   90.00
_cell.angle_gamma   90.00
#
_symmetry.space_group_name_H-M   'P 1'
#
loop_
_entity.id
_entity.type
_entity.pdbx_description
1 polymer ?
#
loop_
_entity_poly.entity_id
_entity_poly.type
_entity_poly.pdbx_seq_one_letter_code
_entity_poly.pdbx_strand_id
1 'polypeptide(L)'
;RFDMFEAEYTHEGDRCTFETLVRRFRLRDPALRAIGEIVHDIDCKDAKFGRAEAAGVERLLAGIARKHATDATRLRLGAGVFDNLYQSS
;
A
#
# COMPACT_ATOMS: atom_id res chain seq x y z
N ARG A 1 6.00 14.70 -2.22
CA ARG A 1 5.61 14.32 -0.83
C ARG A 1 4.24 13.67 -0.91
N PHE A 2 3.97 12.65 -0.10
CA PHE A 2 2.73 11.88 -0.09
C PHE A 2 2.02 12.04 1.25
N ASP A 3 0.69 12.10 1.24
CA ASP A 3 -0.21 12.00 2.40
C ASP A 3 0.18 12.82 3.65
N MET A 4 0.62 14.06 3.41
CA MET A 4 0.99 15.04 4.43
C MET A 4 0.29 16.36 4.09
N PHE A 5 0.17 17.27 5.06
CA PHE A 5 -0.34 18.64 4.81
C PHE A 5 0.44 19.27 3.63
N GLU A 6 -0.25 19.80 2.61
CA GLU A 6 0.31 20.31 1.34
C GLU A 6 1.09 19.29 0.47
N ALA A 7 0.85 17.98 0.62
CA ALA A 7 1.42 16.99 -0.29
C ALA A 7 0.81 17.09 -1.71
N GLU A 8 1.64 16.90 -2.73
CA GLU A 8 1.22 16.86 -4.15
C GLU A 8 0.29 15.68 -4.47
N TYR A 9 0.39 14.62 -3.66
CA TYR A 9 -0.40 13.40 -3.74
C TYR A 9 -0.91 13.04 -2.34
N THR A 10 -2.22 12.86 -2.22
CA THR A 10 -2.91 12.41 -1.02
C THR A 10 -4.09 11.53 -1.46
N HIS A 11 -4.90 11.09 -0.51
CA HIS A 11 -6.19 10.47 -0.78
C HIS A 11 -7.03 11.34 -1.72
N GLU A 12 -7.64 10.73 -2.73
CA GLU A 12 -8.55 11.42 -3.65
C GLU A 12 -9.91 10.74 -3.69
N GLY A 13 -10.89 11.35 -3.02
CA GLY A 13 -12.22 10.76 -2.88
C GLY A 13 -12.13 9.46 -2.09
N ASP A 14 -12.47 8.35 -2.74
CA ASP A 14 -12.52 7.00 -2.17
C ASP A 14 -11.26 6.17 -2.46
N ARG A 15 -10.14 6.82 -2.81
CA ARG A 15 -8.88 6.17 -3.16
C ARG A 15 -7.79 6.53 -2.17
N CYS A 16 -7.03 5.53 -1.75
CA CYS A 16 -5.79 5.74 -1.01
C CYS A 16 -4.74 6.41 -1.90
N THR A 17 -3.65 6.89 -1.29
CA THR A 17 -2.60 7.59 -2.04
C THR A 17 -1.98 6.70 -3.12
N PHE A 18 -1.83 5.40 -2.88
CA PHE A 18 -1.28 4.46 -3.87
C PHE A 18 -2.17 4.32 -5.11
N GLU A 19 -3.47 4.11 -4.92
CA GLU A 19 -4.45 4.07 -6.04
C GLU A 19 -4.46 5.38 -6.82
N THR A 20 -4.33 6.51 -6.14
CA THR A 20 -4.23 7.83 -6.76
C THR A 20 -3.00 7.93 -7.66
N LEU A 21 -1.84 7.42 -7.22
CA LEU A 21 -0.62 7.38 -8.03
C LEU A 21 -0.80 6.48 -9.25
N VAL A 22 -1.28 5.25 -9.08
CA VAL A 22 -1.53 4.32 -10.19
C VAL A 22 -2.42 4.96 -11.26
N ARG A 23 -3.50 5.64 -10.84
CA ARG A 23 -4.39 6.37 -11.74
C ARG A 23 -3.70 7.55 -12.43
N ARG A 24 -3.04 8.45 -11.68
CA ARG A 24 -2.42 9.67 -12.22
C ARG A 24 -1.31 9.36 -13.21
N PHE A 25 -0.51 8.32 -12.95
CA PHE A 25 0.56 7.85 -13.84
C PHE A 25 0.07 6.91 -14.95
N ARG A 26 -1.25 6.64 -15.03
CA ARG A 26 -1.89 5.81 -16.06
C ARG A 26 -1.28 4.40 -16.17
N LEU A 27 -0.87 3.84 -15.04
CA LEU A 27 -0.32 2.48 -14.97
C LEU A 27 -1.49 1.49 -15.09
N ARG A 28 -1.39 0.55 -16.04
CA ARG A 28 -2.47 -0.40 -16.39
C ARG A 28 -2.15 -1.85 -16.02
N ASP A 29 -1.20 -2.02 -15.11
CA ASP A 29 -0.71 -3.32 -14.68
C ASP A 29 -1.70 -3.98 -13.70
N PRO A 30 -2.22 -5.18 -13.98
CA PRO A 30 -3.10 -5.92 -13.07
C PRO A 30 -2.48 -6.16 -11.69
N ALA A 31 -1.16 -6.37 -11.61
CA ALA A 31 -0.45 -6.56 -10.34
C ALA A 31 -0.51 -5.30 -9.47
N LEU A 32 -0.30 -4.13 -10.08
CA LEU A 32 -0.44 -2.85 -9.37
C LEU A 32 -1.87 -2.59 -8.92
N ARG A 33 -2.87 -3.03 -9.69
CA ARG A 33 -4.27 -2.96 -9.24
C ARG A 33 -4.51 -3.82 -8.02
N ALA A 34 -4.08 -5.09 -8.02
CA ALA A 34 -4.24 -6.00 -6.89
C ALA A 34 -3.55 -5.47 -5.62
N ILE A 35 -2.34 -4.93 -5.77
CA ILE A 35 -1.62 -4.27 -4.67
C ILE A 35 -2.40 -3.05 -4.17
N GLY A 36 -2.95 -2.23 -5.07
CA GLY A 36 -3.74 -1.07 -4.69
C GLY A 36 -4.98 -1.43 -3.86
N GLU A 37 -5.68 -2.49 -4.21
CA GLU A 37 -6.83 -3.01 -3.46
C GLU A 37 -6.41 -3.48 -2.05
N ILE A 38 -5.26 -4.15 -1.91
CA ILE A 38 -4.69 -4.56 -0.61
C ILE A 38 -4.31 -3.35 0.24
N VAL A 39 -3.59 -2.39 -0.35
CA VAL A 39 -3.16 -1.17 0.36
C VAL A 39 -4.36 -0.36 0.81
N HIS A 40 -5.40 -0.25 -0.03
CA HIS A 40 -6.65 0.43 0.33
C HIS A 40 -7.28 -0.16 1.59
N ASP A 41 -7.49 -1.48 1.63
CA ASP A 41 -8.14 -2.11 2.78
C ASP A 41 -7.32 -1.93 4.09
N ILE A 42 -5.99 -1.86 3.99
CA ILE A 42 -5.09 -1.62 5.14
C ILE A 42 -5.14 -0.16 5.60
N ASP A 43 -5.11 0.78 4.66
CA ASP A 43 -5.02 2.23 4.90
C ASP A 43 -6.37 2.82 5.31
N CYS A 44 -7.42 2.55 4.52
CA CYS A 44 -8.76 3.10 4.69
C CYS A 44 -9.61 2.31 5.71
N LYS A 45 -9.30 1.02 5.95
CA LYS A 45 -9.97 0.16 6.95
C LYS A 45 -11.49 0.06 6.80
N ASP A 46 -11.99 0.20 5.59
CA ASP A 46 -13.42 0.09 5.25
C ASP A 46 -13.79 -1.28 4.63
N ALA A 47 -12.80 -2.14 4.41
CA ALA A 47 -12.94 -3.46 3.80
C ALA A 47 -13.64 -3.44 2.43
N LYS A 48 -13.44 -2.36 1.66
CA LYS A 48 -14.06 -2.14 0.35
C LYS A 48 -13.79 -3.27 -0.65
N PHE A 49 -12.56 -3.79 -0.69
CA PHE A 49 -12.18 -4.81 -1.67
C PHE A 49 -12.19 -6.23 -1.11
N GLY A 50 -11.87 -6.40 0.17
CA GLY A 50 -12.01 -7.67 0.88
C GLY A 50 -11.06 -8.76 0.38
N ARG A 51 -9.85 -8.39 -0.05
CA ARG A 51 -8.87 -9.36 -0.57
C ARG A 51 -8.34 -10.27 0.54
N ALA A 52 -8.27 -11.58 0.27
CA ALA A 52 -7.84 -12.57 1.27
C ALA A 52 -6.42 -12.32 1.79
N GLU A 53 -5.55 -11.75 0.95
CA GLU A 53 -4.16 -11.46 1.25
C GLU A 53 -4.01 -10.26 2.21
N ALA A 54 -4.98 -9.34 2.26
CA ALA A 54 -4.84 -8.05 2.93
C ALA A 54 -4.54 -8.19 4.43
N ALA A 55 -5.26 -9.06 5.14
CA ALA A 55 -5.03 -9.32 6.56
C ALA A 55 -3.64 -9.93 6.84
N GLY A 56 -3.12 -10.73 5.90
CA GLY A 56 -1.78 -11.30 6.00
C GLY A 56 -0.70 -10.23 5.81
N VAL A 57 -0.84 -9.39 4.79
CA VAL A 57 0.07 -8.28 4.51
C VAL A 57 0.07 -7.28 5.67
N GLU A 58 -1.09 -6.90 6.20
CA GLU A 58 -1.20 -6.02 7.37
C GLU A 58 -0.41 -6.56 8.57
N ARG A 59 -0.57 -7.86 8.88
CA ARG A 59 0.16 -8.50 9.98
C ARG A 59 1.67 -8.48 9.78
N LEU A 60 2.14 -8.70 8.56
CA LEU A 60 3.57 -8.64 8.22
C LEU A 60 4.12 -7.22 8.42
N LEU A 61 3.44 -6.22 7.86
CA LEU A 61 3.84 -4.81 7.99
C LEU A 61 3.82 -4.35 9.46
N ALA A 62 2.81 -4.74 10.23
CA ALA A 62 2.73 -4.44 11.66
C ALA A 62 3.87 -5.11 12.44
N GLY A 63 4.26 -6.32 12.06
CA GLY A 63 5.44 -7.01 12.61
C GLY A 63 6.75 -6.26 12.34
N ILE A 64 6.95 -5.82 11.10
CA ILE A 64 8.10 -5.00 10.69
C ILE A 64 8.16 -3.70 11.51
N ALA A 65 7.02 -3.00 11.62
CA ALA A 65 6.92 -1.75 12.36
C ALA A 65 7.25 -1.90 13.86
N ARG A 66 6.77 -2.99 14.49
CA ARG A 66 7.06 -3.30 15.89
C ARG A 66 8.51 -3.72 16.13
N LYS A 67 9.10 -4.49 15.22
CA LYS A 67 10.45 -5.05 15.39
C LYS A 67 11.56 -4.02 15.15
N HIS A 68 11.35 -3.07 14.24
CA HIS A 68 12.38 -2.15 13.79
C HIS A 68 12.08 -0.71 14.19
N ALA A 69 13.06 -0.02 14.76
CA ALA A 69 12.89 1.35 15.27
C ALA A 69 12.99 2.43 14.20
N THR A 70 13.75 2.19 13.12
CA THR A 70 14.03 3.22 12.10
C THR A 70 13.13 3.06 10.89
N ASP A 71 12.63 4.19 10.39
CA ASP A 71 11.78 4.23 9.21
C ASP A 71 12.51 3.72 7.97
N ALA A 72 13.81 4.00 7.83
CA ALA A 72 14.61 3.46 6.73
C ALA A 72 14.58 1.92 6.69
N THR A 73 14.63 1.26 7.86
CA THR A 73 14.57 -0.21 7.91
C THR A 73 13.16 -0.71 7.64
N ARG A 74 12.14 -0.03 8.17
CA ARG A 74 10.73 -0.37 7.93
C ARG A 74 10.38 -0.26 6.45
N LEU A 75 10.79 0.83 5.81
CA LEU A 75 10.60 1.08 4.39
C LEU A 75 11.28 0.01 3.55
N ARG A 76 12.57 -0.30 3.82
CA ARG A 76 13.30 -1.33 3.06
C ARG A 76 12.63 -2.70 3.15
N LEU A 77 12.20 -3.12 4.35
CA LEU A 77 11.57 -4.42 4.55
C LEU A 77 10.14 -4.45 4.01
N GLY A 78 9.37 -3.39 4.22
CA GLY A 78 8.01 -3.25 3.70
C GLY A 78 7.96 -3.19 2.17
N ALA A 79 8.90 -2.48 1.55
CA ALA A 79 9.05 -2.48 0.09
C ALA A 79 9.26 -3.89 -0.45
N GLY A 80 10.13 -4.69 0.18
CA GLY A 80 10.32 -6.09 -0.20
C GLY A 80 9.06 -6.96 -0.10
N VAL A 81 8.11 -6.65 0.78
CA VAL A 81 6.81 -7.35 0.81
C VAL A 81 6.01 -7.05 -0.46
N PHE A 82 5.92 -5.77 -0.83
CA PHE A 82 5.18 -5.35 -2.02
C PHE A 82 5.88 -5.76 -3.33
N ASP A 83 7.21 -5.78 -3.37
CA ASP A 83 7.97 -6.26 -4.52
C ASP A 83 7.67 -7.75 -4.78
N ASN A 84 7.66 -8.58 -3.72
CA ASN A 84 7.32 -10.00 -3.85
C ASN A 84 5.86 -10.21 -4.23
N LEU A 85 4.95 -9.40 -3.68
CA LEU A 85 3.53 -9.45 -4.02
C LEU A 85 3.29 -9.07 -5.50
N TYR A 86 4.07 -8.12 -6.02
CA TYR A 86 4.05 -7.74 -7.43
C TYR A 86 4.48 -8.91 -8.33
N GLN A 87 5.53 -9.65 -7.95
CA GLN A 87 6.00 -10.82 -8.71
C GLN A 87 5.06 -12.03 -8.62
N SER A 88 4.18 -12.09 -7.62
CA SER A 88 3.23 -13.19 -7.43
C SER A 88 1.86 -12.96 -8.07
N SER A 89 1.64 -11.79 -8.67
CA SER A 89 0.35 -11.36 -9.23
C SER A 89 0.16 -11.72 -10.70
#